data_AF-A0AB94IL21-F1
#
_entry.id   AF-A0AB94IL21-F1
#
_cell.length_a   1.000
_cell.length_b   1.000
_cell.length_c   1.000
_cell.angle_alpha   90.00
_cell.angle_beta   90.00
_cell.angle_gamma   90.00
#
_symmetry.space_group_name_H-M   'P 1'
#
loop_
_entity.id
_entity.type
_entity.pdbx_description
1 polymer ?
#
loop_
_entity_poly.entity_id
_entity_poly.type
_entity_poly.pdbx_seq_one_letter_code
_entity_poly.pdbx_strand_id
1 'polypeptide(L)'
;MSKLGKAYVALSFFKKLKIDYKFDGGLFIEFPCFHCGNKLTMEAVTTLWVCSECANKGNIITLHQFLENQPGKQKNIQKQKIYNPRREFTEITNKLRRSATKYEDESFLTLLKKIETLIEFHEKKPS
;
A
#
# COMPACT_ATOMS: atom_id res chain seq x y z
N MET A 1 19.77 -12.36 -14.64
CA MET A 1 18.91 -12.02 -13.48
C MET A 1 17.53 -11.67 -14.03
N SER A 2 16.47 -12.40 -13.67
CA SER A 2 15.12 -12.17 -14.20
C SER A 2 14.58 -10.80 -13.78
N LYS A 3 13.67 -10.20 -14.57
CA LYS A 3 13.01 -8.91 -14.22
C LYS A 3 12.37 -8.97 -12.83
N LEU A 4 11.79 -10.12 -12.48
CA LEU A 4 11.22 -10.40 -11.16
C LEU A 4 12.26 -10.35 -10.03
N GLY A 5 13.47 -10.89 -10.27
CA GLY A 5 14.57 -10.85 -9.29
C GLY A 5 14.96 -9.44 -8.89
N LYS A 6 15.04 -8.52 -9.87
CA LYS A 6 15.32 -7.09 -9.61
C LYS A 6 14.17 -6.41 -8.85
N ALA A 7 12.93 -6.72 -9.21
CA ALA A 7 11.76 -6.22 -8.48
C ALA A 7 11.80 -6.62 -6.99
N TYR A 8 12.21 -7.85 -6.66
CA TYR A 8 12.33 -8.29 -5.27
C TYR A 8 13.35 -7.50 -4.45
N VAL A 9 14.44 -7.02 -5.08
CA VAL A 9 15.40 -6.14 -4.39
C VAL A 9 14.71 -4.83 -3.99
N ALA A 10 13.96 -4.21 -4.90
CA ALA A 10 13.19 -3.00 -4.59
C ALA A 10 12.14 -3.25 -3.51
N LEU A 11 11.41 -4.37 -3.57
CA LEU A 11 10.44 -4.75 -2.53
C LEU A 11 11.09 -4.97 -1.16
N SER A 12 12.30 -5.54 -1.12
CA SER A 12 13.03 -5.77 0.12
C SER A 12 13.37 -4.46 0.85
N PHE A 13 13.65 -3.39 0.10
CA PHE A 13 13.89 -2.06 0.65
C PHE A 13 12.66 -1.51 1.38
N PHE A 14 11.48 -1.54 0.75
CA PHE A 14 10.25 -1.07 1.39
C PHE A 14 9.90 -1.90 2.63
N LYS A 15 10.07 -3.22 2.56
CA LYS A 15 9.87 -4.11 3.72
C LYS A 15 10.83 -3.79 4.87
N LYS A 16 12.13 -3.65 4.59
CA LYS A 16 13.17 -3.33 5.58
C LYS A 16 12.86 -2.01 6.28
N LEU A 17 12.43 -1.01 5.53
CA LEU A 17 12.14 0.33 6.03
C LEU A 17 10.72 0.48 6.56
N LYS A 18 9.90 -0.59 6.54
CA LYS A 18 8.50 -0.59 6.96
C LYS A 18 7.65 0.50 6.28
N ILE A 19 7.96 0.79 5.03
CA ILE A 19 7.22 1.74 4.21
C ILE A 19 6.02 0.99 3.63
N ASP A 20 4.84 1.59 3.73
CA ASP A 20 3.65 0.99 3.14
C ASP A 20 3.75 1.05 1.61
N TYR A 21 3.44 -0.06 0.94
CA TYR A 21 3.51 -0.13 -0.52
C TYR A 21 2.48 -1.11 -1.07
N LYS A 22 2.18 -0.96 -2.36
CA LYS A 22 1.38 -1.91 -3.13
C LYS A 22 2.15 -2.31 -4.37
N PHE A 23 2.29 -3.62 -4.57
CA PHE A 23 2.92 -4.21 -5.74
C PHE A 23 1.86 -4.95 -6.54
N ASP A 24 1.76 -4.67 -7.84
CA ASP A 24 0.78 -5.28 -8.74
C ASP A 24 1.17 -6.69 -9.22
N GLY A 25 2.34 -7.20 -8.81
CA GLY A 25 2.89 -8.46 -9.32
C GLY A 25 3.62 -8.31 -10.65
N GLY A 26 3.69 -7.10 -11.19
CA GLY A 26 4.27 -6.77 -12.49
C GLY A 26 5.48 -5.86 -12.35
N LEU A 27 5.35 -4.65 -12.92
CA LEU A 27 6.46 -3.71 -13.10
C LEU A 27 6.41 -2.52 -12.16
N PHE A 28 5.33 -2.32 -11.39
CA PHE A 28 5.13 -1.07 -10.66
C PHE A 28 4.91 -1.28 -9.17
N ILE A 29 5.51 -0.39 -8.37
CA ILE A 29 5.35 -0.31 -6.93
C ILE A 29 4.75 1.06 -6.63
N GLU A 30 3.57 1.06 -6.02
CA GLU A 30 2.94 2.28 -5.48
C GLU A 30 3.37 2.45 -4.01
N PHE A 31 3.82 3.65 -3.60
CA PHE A 31 4.13 3.99 -2.19
C PHE A 31 3.94 5.50 -1.92
N PRO A 32 3.89 5.96 -0.65
CA PRO A 32 3.73 7.38 -0.32
C PRO A 32 4.96 8.20 -0.66
N CYS A 33 4.77 9.40 -1.21
CA CYS A 33 5.86 10.30 -1.54
C CYS A 33 6.58 10.82 -0.30
N PHE A 34 7.91 10.75 -0.31
CA PHE A 34 8.73 11.21 0.80
C PHE A 34 8.76 12.73 1.00
N HIS A 35 8.25 13.50 0.02
CA HIS A 35 8.14 14.95 0.10
C HIS A 35 6.73 15.41 0.47
N CYS A 36 5.70 14.94 -0.23
CA CYS A 36 4.32 15.43 -0.08
C CYS A 36 3.35 14.41 0.53
N GLY A 37 3.75 13.15 0.69
CA GLY A 37 2.92 12.07 1.23
C GLY A 37 1.90 11.47 0.27
N ASN A 38 1.67 12.11 -0.88
CA ASN A 38 0.75 11.60 -1.89
C ASN A 38 1.29 10.32 -2.54
N LYS A 39 0.37 9.52 -3.09
CA LYS A 39 0.73 8.29 -3.81
C LYS A 39 1.70 8.60 -4.95
N LEU A 40 2.76 7.80 -5.05
CA LEU A 40 3.67 7.83 -6.20
C LEU A 40 3.92 6.41 -6.71
N THR A 41 4.33 6.32 -7.97
CA THR A 41 4.60 5.06 -8.64
C THR A 41 6.07 4.97 -9.02
N MET A 42 6.68 3.81 -8.78
CA MET A 42 8.04 3.47 -9.17
C MET A 42 8.04 2.24 -10.05
N GLU A 43 8.87 2.25 -11.09
CA GLU A 43 9.13 1.04 -11.86
C GLU A 43 10.07 0.11 -11.07
N ALA A 44 9.61 -1.11 -10.76
CA ALA A 44 10.29 -2.06 -9.89
C ALA A 44 11.68 -2.52 -10.41
N VAL A 45 11.90 -2.47 -11.73
CA VAL A 45 13.14 -2.95 -12.36
C VAL A 45 14.20 -1.86 -12.45
N THR A 46 13.85 -0.67 -12.93
CA THR A 46 14.76 0.47 -13.05
C THR A 46 14.88 1.24 -11.74
N THR A 47 13.90 1.05 -10.85
CA THR A 47 13.68 1.80 -9.60
C THR A 47 13.42 3.28 -9.81
N LEU A 48 13.17 3.71 -11.05
CA LEU A 48 12.85 5.10 -11.35
C LEU A 48 11.45 5.44 -10.88
N TRP A 49 11.31 6.61 -10.26
CA TRP A 49 10.04 7.12 -9.79
C TRP A 49 9.92 8.61 -10.06
N VAL A 50 8.68 9.05 -10.18
CA VAL A 50 8.28 10.46 -10.25
C VAL A 50 6.97 10.62 -9.49
N CYS A 51 6.88 11.67 -8.68
CA CYS A 51 5.63 12.04 -8.02
C CYS A 51 4.87 13.03 -8.90
N SER A 52 3.62 12.71 -9.24
CA SER A 52 2.74 13.61 -10.01
C SER A 52 2.45 14.92 -9.29
N GLU A 53 2.39 14.89 -7.96
CA GLU A 53 1.92 16.03 -7.16
C GLU A 53 2.99 17.08 -6.87
N CYS A 54 4.24 16.65 -6.67
CA CYS A 54 5.33 17.56 -6.32
C CYS A 54 6.50 17.55 -7.31
N ALA A 55 6.34 16.84 -8.44
CA ALA A 55 7.31 16.69 -9.52
C ALA A 55 8.70 16.14 -9.12
N ASN A 56 8.90 15.77 -7.84
CA ASN A 56 10.13 15.13 -7.38
C ASN A 56 10.28 13.78 -8.09
N LYS A 57 11.50 13.47 -8.49
CA LYS A 57 11.86 12.26 -9.20
C LYS A 57 13.21 11.73 -8.73
N GLY A 58 13.45 10.46 -8.97
CA GLY A 58 14.71 9.84 -8.60
C GLY A 58 14.70 8.34 -8.81
N ASN A 59 15.52 7.66 -8.03
CA ASN A 59 15.59 6.21 -7.97
C ASN A 59 15.67 5.71 -6.52
N ILE A 60 15.79 4.40 -6.31
CA ILE A 60 15.87 3.84 -4.94
C ILE A 60 17.08 4.32 -4.13
N ILE A 61 18.20 4.64 -4.78
CA ILE A 61 19.41 5.16 -4.12
C ILE A 61 19.13 6.55 -3.57
N THR A 62 18.51 7.43 -4.37
CA THR A 62 18.13 8.78 -3.91
C THR A 62 17.11 8.73 -2.78
N LEU A 63 16.22 7.71 -2.75
CA LEU A 63 15.30 7.48 -1.63
C LEU A 63 16.02 7.06 -0.36
N HIS A 64 16.98 6.14 -0.47
CA HIS A 64 17.80 5.72 0.66
C HIS A 64 18.52 6.90 1.29
N GLN A 65 19.20 7.70 0.46
CA GLN A 65 19.91 8.90 0.89
C GLN A 65 18.98 9.93 1.55
N PHE A 66 17.78 10.13 1.01
CA PHE A 66 16.80 11.04 1.61
C PHE A 66 16.39 10.60 3.02
N LEU A 67 16.20 9.31 3.23
CA LEU A 67 15.79 8.75 4.52
C LEU A 67 16.92 8.76 5.54
N GLU A 68 18.15 8.46 5.13
CA GLU A 68 19.33 8.54 6.00
C GLU A 68 19.61 9.96 6.46
N ASN A 69 19.50 10.93 5.56
CA ASN A 69 19.75 12.34 5.87
C ASN A 69 18.62 13.00 6.67
N GLN A 70 17.42 12.39 6.69
CA GLN A 70 16.23 12.96 7.33
C GLN A 70 15.45 11.89 8.12
N PRO A 71 16.03 11.34 9.21
CA PRO A 71 15.42 10.25 9.96
C PRO A 71 14.05 10.61 10.57
N GLY A 72 13.81 11.89 10.86
CA GLY A 72 12.50 12.40 11.27
C GLY A 72 11.41 12.21 10.21
N LYS A 73 11.76 12.34 8.92
CA LYS A 73 10.83 12.10 7.82
C LYS A 73 10.53 10.62 7.64
N GLN A 74 11.51 9.73 7.87
CA GLN A 74 11.27 8.29 7.81
C GLN A 74 10.09 7.86 8.69
N LYS A 75 10.02 8.37 9.93
CA LYS A 75 8.89 8.08 10.83
C LYS A 75 7.56 8.59 10.30
N ASN A 76 7.54 9.73 9.62
CA ASN A 76 6.33 10.29 9.04
C ASN A 76 5.86 9.48 7.83
N ILE A 77 6.77 9.07 6.93
CA ILE A 77 6.45 8.19 5.81
C ILE A 77 5.97 6.82 6.30
N GLN A 78 6.59 6.23 7.32
CA GLN A 78 6.15 4.94 7.88
C GLN A 78 4.71 4.97 8.43
N LYS A 79 4.23 6.15 8.83
CA LYS A 79 2.84 6.35 9.26
C LYS A 79 1.87 6.52 8.09
N GLN A 80 2.37 6.94 6.92
CA GLN A 80 1.53 7.09 5.74
C GLN A 80 1.15 5.72 5.21
N LYS A 81 -0.12 5.60 4.84
CA LYS A 81 -0.71 4.38 4.29
C LYS A 81 -1.13 4.63 2.86
N ILE A 82 -0.88 3.66 2.00
CA ILE A 82 -1.53 3.59 0.71
C ILE A 82 -2.85 2.87 0.86
N TYR A 83 -3.89 3.50 0.36
CA TYR A 83 -5.18 2.86 0.23
C TYR A 83 -5.08 1.66 -0.73
N ASN A 84 -5.33 0.47 -0.21
CA ASN A 84 -5.43 -0.77 -0.98
C ASN A 84 -6.78 -1.42 -0.67
N PRO A 85 -7.82 -1.23 -1.52
CA PRO A 85 -9.19 -1.66 -1.25
C PRO A 85 -9.28 -3.11 -0.78
N ARG A 86 -8.56 -4.03 -1.45
CA ARG A 86 -8.57 -5.46 -1.12
C ARG A 86 -7.97 -5.74 0.27
N ARG A 87 -6.88 -5.05 0.62
CA ARG A 87 -6.26 -5.18 1.94
C ARG A 87 -7.17 -4.60 3.01
N GLU A 88 -7.69 -3.39 2.82
CA GLU A 88 -8.60 -2.74 3.77
C GLU A 88 -9.85 -3.60 4.01
N PHE A 89 -10.45 -4.13 2.94
CA PHE A 89 -11.61 -5.02 3.05
C PHE A 89 -11.30 -6.30 3.82
N THR A 90 -10.14 -6.92 3.56
CA THR A 90 -9.69 -8.10 4.31
C THR A 90 -9.49 -7.79 5.79
N GLU A 91 -8.90 -6.64 6.13
CA GLU A 91 -8.72 -6.22 7.52
C GLU A 91 -10.04 -5.97 8.24
N ILE A 92 -10.98 -5.28 7.60
CA ILE A 92 -12.32 -5.03 8.14
C ILE A 92 -13.05 -6.36 8.38
N THR A 93 -13.04 -7.25 7.39
CA THR A 93 -13.67 -8.57 7.48
C THR A 93 -13.10 -9.38 8.64
N ASN A 94 -11.78 -9.40 8.80
CA ASN A 94 -11.12 -10.10 9.88
C ASN A 94 -11.47 -9.50 11.25
N LYS A 95 -11.56 -8.17 11.37
CA LYS A 95 -11.97 -7.50 12.62
C LYS A 95 -13.41 -7.83 12.98
N LEU A 96 -14.34 -7.79 12.02
CA LEU A 96 -15.75 -8.12 12.24
C LEU A 96 -15.93 -9.58 12.67
N ARG A 97 -15.26 -10.53 12.00
CA ARG A 97 -15.32 -11.95 12.40
C ARG A 97 -14.77 -12.17 13.81
N ARG A 98 -13.64 -11.54 14.15
CA ARG A 98 -13.08 -11.61 15.51
C ARG A 98 -14.01 -11.03 16.56
N SER A 99 -14.67 -9.91 16.26
CA SER A 99 -15.66 -9.30 17.15
C SER A 99 -16.89 -10.21 17.32
N ALA A 100 -17.41 -10.79 16.24
CA ALA A 100 -18.51 -11.75 16.30
C ALA A 100 -18.20 -12.91 17.24
N THR A 101 -17.02 -13.53 17.10
CA THR A 101 -16.59 -14.62 17.98
C THR A 101 -16.36 -14.16 19.42
N LYS A 102 -15.75 -12.98 19.63
CA LYS A 102 -15.41 -12.49 20.96
C LYS A 102 -16.64 -12.11 21.80
N TYR A 103 -17.66 -11.57 21.15
CA TYR A 103 -18.87 -11.06 21.80
C TYR A 103 -20.09 -11.97 21.61
N GLU A 104 -19.93 -13.10 20.92
CA GLU A 104 -21.01 -14.03 20.54
C GLU A 104 -22.18 -13.32 19.85
N ASP A 105 -21.86 -12.30 19.05
CA ASP A 105 -22.84 -11.43 18.39
C ASP A 105 -22.82 -11.62 16.87
N GLU A 106 -23.82 -12.35 16.38
CA GLU A 106 -24.07 -12.62 14.96
C GLU A 106 -24.42 -11.36 14.15
N SER A 107 -24.74 -10.24 14.81
CA SER A 107 -25.01 -8.96 14.13
C SER A 107 -23.81 -8.47 13.32
N PHE A 108 -22.58 -8.76 13.78
CA PHE A 108 -21.34 -8.43 13.05
C PHE A 108 -21.19 -9.24 11.76
N LEU A 109 -21.61 -10.51 11.75
CA LEU A 109 -21.59 -11.34 10.54
C LEU A 109 -22.70 -10.90 9.56
N THR A 110 -23.84 -10.48 10.10
CA THR A 110 -24.92 -9.88 9.29
C THR A 110 -24.47 -8.57 8.64
N LEU A 111 -23.76 -7.71 9.38
CA LEU A 111 -23.16 -6.49 8.84
C LEU A 111 -22.14 -6.81 7.74
N LEU A 112 -21.28 -7.80 7.95
CA LEU A 112 -20.30 -8.23 6.95
C LEU A 112 -20.97 -8.62 5.62
N LYS A 113 -22.03 -9.44 5.67
CA LYS A 113 -22.80 -9.83 4.47
C LYS A 113 -23.39 -8.62 3.73
N LYS A 114 -23.89 -7.61 4.48
CA LYS A 114 -24.41 -6.37 3.88
C LYS A 114 -23.31 -5.58 3.18
N ILE A 115 -22.12 -5.49 3.77
CA ILE A 115 -20.96 -4.82 3.16
C ILE A 115 -20.53 -5.55 1.88
N GLU A 116 -20.43 -6.88 1.91
CA GLU A 116 -20.11 -7.72 0.74
C GLU A 116 -21.10 -7.46 -0.40
N THR A 117 -22.40 -7.45 -0.10
CA THR A 117 -23.47 -7.18 -1.08
C THR A 117 -23.32 -5.79 -1.71
N LEU A 118 -22.99 -4.77 -0.92
CA LEU A 118 -22.80 -3.39 -1.41
C LEU A 118 -21.59 -3.28 -2.34
N ILE A 119 -20.48 -3.94 -1.99
CA ILE A 119 -19.27 -3.95 -2.83
C ILE A 119 -19.58 -4.63 -4.16
N GLU A 120 -20.21 -5.81 -4.14
CA GLU A 120 -20.59 -6.52 -5.36
C GLU A 120 -21.50 -5.69 -6.26
N PHE A 121 -22.47 -4.97 -5.68
CA PHE A 121 -23.36 -4.10 -6.44
C PHE A 121 -22.61 -2.98 -7.15
N HIS A 122 -21.63 -2.36 -6.49
CA HIS A 122 -20.79 -1.33 -7.08
C HIS A 122 -19.80 -1.87 -8.12
N GLU A 123 -19.26 -3.07 -7.94
CA GLU A 123 -18.35 -3.70 -8.91
C GLU A 123 -19.08 -4.20 -10.17
N LYS A 124 -20.35 -4.61 -10.05
CA LYS A 124 -21.16 -5.12 -11.18
C LYS A 124 -21.82 -4.02 -12.03
N LYS A 125 -21.93 -2.79 -11.53
CA LYS A 125 -22.38 -1.65 -12.33
C LYS A 125 -21.17 -0.94 -12.93
N PRO A 126 -20.87 -1.10 -14.23
CA PRO A 126 -19.90 -0.23 -14.88
C PRO A 126 -20.46 1.20 -14.86
N SER A 127 -19.64 2.12 -14.38
CA SER A 127 -19.85 3.57 -14.49
C SER A 127 -20.01 4.01 -15.94
#